data_AF-A0A955KKQ8-F1
#
_entry.id   AF-A0A955KKQ8-F1
#
_cell.length_a   1.000
_cell.length_b   1.000
_cell.length_c   1.000
_cell.angle_alpha   90.00
_cell.angle_beta   90.00
_cell.angle_gamma   90.00
#
_symmetry.space_group_name_H-M   'P 1'
#
loop_
_entity.id
_entity.type
_entity.pdbx_description
1 polymer ?
#
loop_
_entity_poly.entity_id
_entity_poly.type
_entity_poly.pdbx_seq_one_letter_code
_entity_poly.pdbx_strand_id
1 'polypeptide(L)' 'MKDLRKKSDTDLLKHIADARESLRSLRFAAGGSGTRDAHAFRSTRKEIARALTEHNRRSNGDSQDNI' A
#
# COMPACT_ATOMS: atom_id res chain seq x y z
N MET A 1 2.83 8.22 7.60
CA MET A 1 3.15 6.97 8.34
C MET A 1 2.40 6.88 9.66
N LYS A 2 2.20 7.99 10.38
CA LYS A 2 1.44 7.99 11.66
C LYS A 2 0.04 7.36 11.53
N ASP A 3 -0.59 7.46 10.36
CA ASP A 3 -1.97 7.00 10.18
C ASP A 3 -2.09 5.50 9.91
N LEU A 4 -1.07 4.88 9.29
CA LEU A 4 -1.06 3.43 9.02
C LEU A 4 -0.85 2.61 10.29
N ARG A 5 -0.12 3.16 11.27
CA ARG A 5 0.13 2.51 12.56
C ARG A 5 -1.14 2.40 13.42
N LYS A 6 -2.15 3.24 13.18
CA LYS A 6 -3.42 3.24 13.93
C LYS A 6 -4.47 2.29 13.34
N LYS A 7 -4.30 1.85 12.10
CA LYS A 7 -5.22 0.90 11.45
C LYS A 7 -5.11 -0.47 12.11
N SER A 8 -6.23 -1.17 12.23
CA SER A 8 -6.25 -2.60 12.56
C SER A 8 -5.59 -3.39 11.42
N ASP A 9 -5.22 -4.66 11.67
CA ASP A 9 -4.61 -5.50 10.64
C ASP A 9 -5.54 -5.74 9.45
N THR A 10 -6.84 -5.92 9.73
CA THR A 10 -7.86 -6.10 8.69
C THR A 10 -8.03 -4.84 7.86
N ASP A 11 -8.02 -3.66 8.48
CA ASP A 11 -8.10 -2.37 7.77
C ASP A 11 -6.81 -2.09 6.99
N LEU A 12 -5.65 -2.54 7.46
CA LEU A 12 -4.39 -2.43 6.75
C LEU A 12 -4.39 -3.29 5.49
N LEU A 13 -4.90 -4.52 5.57
CA LEU A 13 -5.06 -5.42 4.41
C LEU A 13 -6.06 -4.87 3.39
N LYS A 14 -7.22 -4.37 3.85
CA LYS A 14 -8.19 -3.69 2.98
C LYS A 14 -7.54 -2.50 2.26
N HIS A 15 -6.83 -1.67 3.00
CA HIS A 15 -6.14 -0.52 2.44
C HIS A 15 -5.08 -0.89 1.39
N ILE A 16 -4.35 -2.00 1.59
CA ILE A 16 -3.42 -2.52 0.58
C ILE A 16 -4.17 -2.95 -0.69
N ALA A 17 -5.32 -3.61 -0.55
CA ALA A 17 -6.15 -4.03 -1.68
C ALA A 17 -6.67 -2.82 -2.47
N ASP A 18 -7.24 -1.82 -1.78
CA ASP A 18 -7.77 -0.60 -2.40
C ASP A 18 -6.67 0.20 -3.12
N ALA A 19 -5.48 0.31 -2.52
CA ALA A 19 -4.35 1.00 -3.13
C ALA A 19 -3.82 0.25 -4.37
N ARG A 20 -3.84 -1.09 -4.37
CA ARG A 20 -3.48 -1.90 -5.54
C ARG A 20 -4.49 -1.73 -6.67
N GLU A 21 -5.77 -1.64 -6.34
CA GLU A 21 -6.81 -1.40 -7.34
C GLU A 21 -6.72 0.01 -7.93
N SER A 22 -6.46 1.01 -7.09
CA SER A 22 -6.12 2.37 -7.54
C SER A 22 -4.94 2.37 -8.52
N LEU A 23 -3.86 1.64 -8.22
CA LEU A 23 -2.72 1.51 -9.12
C LEU A 23 -3.09 0.82 -10.45
N ARG A 24 -4.00 -0.15 -10.41
CA ARG A 24 -4.51 -0.82 -11.61
C ARG A 24 -5.31 0.16 -12.48
N SER A 25 -6.23 0.91 -11.88
CA SER A 25 -7.00 1.96 -12.57
C SER A 25 -6.10 3.01 -13.21
N LEU A 26 -5.05 3.46 -12.49
CA LEU A 26 -4.04 4.38 -13.04
C LEU A 26 -3.31 3.79 -14.25
N ARG A 27 -2.96 2.50 -14.22
CA ARG A 27 -2.32 1.79 -15.34
C ARG A 27 -3.23 1.74 -16.56
N PHE A 28 -4.50 1.41 -16.38
CA PHE A 28 -5.47 1.37 -17.48
C PHE A 28 -5.76 2.76 -18.05
N ALA A 29 -5.94 3.77 -17.18
CA ALA A 29 -6.16 5.15 -17.60
C ALA A 29 -5.01 5.69 -18.46
N ALA A 30 -3.76 5.34 -18.11
CA ALA A 30 -2.57 5.76 -18.86
C ALA A 30 -2.36 5.01 -20.19
N GLY A 31 -2.98 3.84 -20.40
CA GLY A 31 -2.75 2.99 -21.57
C GLY A 31 -3.59 3.33 -22.81
N GLY A 32 -4.75 3.98 -22.65
CA GLY A 32 -5.72 4.19 -23.75
C GLY A 32 -5.60 5.51 -24.51
N SER A 33 -5.25 6.60 -23.82
CA SER A 33 -4.96 7.95 -24.35
C SER A 33 -4.76 8.97 -23.20
N GLY A 34 -5.00 8.57 -21.95
CA GLY A 34 -4.90 9.41 -20.78
C GLY A 34 -3.47 9.84 -20.47
N THR A 35 -3.33 11.08 -20.00
CA THR A 35 -2.05 11.62 -19.52
C THR A 35 -1.53 10.79 -18.34
N ARG A 36 -0.26 10.38 -18.41
CA ARG A 36 0.36 9.61 -17.34
C ARG A 36 0.65 10.53 -16.15
N ASP A 37 -0.20 10.50 -15.12
CA ASP A 37 0.08 11.17 -13.85
C ASP A 37 1.20 10.43 -13.08
N ALA A 38 2.44 10.74 -13.42
CA ALA A 38 3.61 10.13 -12.79
C ALA A 38 3.67 10.33 -11.27
N HIS A 39 3.06 11.41 -10.76
CA HIS A 39 2.99 11.68 -9.33
C HIS A 39 2.05 10.68 -8.65
N ALA A 40 0.84 10.49 -9.18
CA ALA A 40 -0.11 9.50 -8.67
C ALA A 40 0.47 8.07 -8.68
N PHE A 41 1.15 7.66 -9.76
CA PHE A 41 1.82 6.36 -9.80
C PHE A 41 2.90 6.19 -8.72
N ARG A 42 3.65 7.25 -8.42
CA ARG A 42 4.70 7.21 -7.39
C ARG A 42 4.10 7.21 -5.99
N SER A 43 3.08 8.03 -5.74
CA SER A 43 2.43 8.14 -4.43
C SER A 43 1.73 6.82 -4.07
N THR A 44 0.93 6.24 -4.97
CA THR A 44 0.21 4.98 -4.73
C THR A 44 1.18 3.81 -4.50
N ARG A 45 2.28 3.70 -5.26
CA ARG A 45 3.31 2.68 -5.00
C ARG A 45 3.96 2.85 -3.63
N LYS A 46 4.25 4.10 -3.23
CA LYS A 46 4.85 4.40 -1.93
C LYS A 46 3.90 4.08 -0.77
N GLU A 47 2.60 4.30 -0.98
CA GLU A 47 1.56 3.95 -0.01
C GLU A 47 1.44 2.44 0.19
N ILE A 48 1.36 1.67 -0.90
CA ILE A 48 1.36 0.20 -0.86
C ILE A 48 2.60 -0.31 -0.10
N ALA A 49 3.80 0.20 -0.45
CA ALA A 49 5.04 -0.22 0.19
C ALA A 49 5.02 0.04 1.70
N ARG A 50 4.58 1.23 2.13
CA ARG A 50 4.48 1.56 3.56
C ARG A 50 3.48 0.69 4.31
N ALA A 51 2.33 0.40 3.70
CA ALA A 51 1.32 -0.46 4.31
C ALA A 51 1.82 -1.92 4.44
N LEU A 52 2.51 -2.44 3.42
CA LEU A 52 3.16 -3.76 3.47
C LEU A 52 4.28 -3.81 4.50
N THR A 53 5.11 -2.77 4.60
CA THR A 53 6.16 -2.70 5.64
C THR A 53 5.55 -2.75 7.03
N GLU A 54 4.46 -2.01 7.28
CA GLU A 54 3.78 -2.04 8.57
C GLU A 54 3.16 -3.42 8.84
N HIS A 55 2.52 -4.04 7.85
CA HIS A 55 1.94 -5.36 8.00
C HIS A 55 3.00 -6.43 8.30
N ASN A 56 4.10 -6.43 7.55
CA ASN A 56 5.24 -7.32 7.78
C ASN A 56 5.90 -7.06 9.13
N ARG A 57 5.97 -5.79 9.58
CA ARG A 57 6.50 -5.43 10.90
C ARG A 57 5.66 -6.04 12.02
N ARG A 58 4.33 -6.10 11.85
CA ARG A 58 3.43 -6.77 12.82
C ARG A 58 3.59 -8.29 12.76
N SER A 59 3.53 -8.86 11.57
CA SER A 59 3.66 -10.31 11.36
C SER A 59 5.02 -10.87 11.80
N ASN A 60 6.11 -10.15 11.56
CA ASN A 60 7.47 -10.61 11.91
C ASN A 60 7.90 -10.13 13.29
N GLY A 61 7.30 -9.06 13.82
CA GLY A 61 7.55 -8.58 15.19
C GLY A 61 7.14 -9.62 16.24
N ASP A 62 6.04 -10.34 16.01
CA ASP A 62 5.61 -11.47 16.85
C ASP A 62 6.57 -12.68 16.78
N SER A 63 7.46 -12.72 15.77
CA SER A 63 8.41 -13.84 15.56
C SER A 63 9.83 -13.55 16.06
N GLN A 64 10.12 -12.33 16.56
CA GLN A 64 11.47 -11.91 16.97
C GLN A 64 11.67 -11.83 18.49
N ASP A 65 10.67 -12.22 19.29
CA ASP A 65 10.76 -12.30 20.76
C ASP A 65 11.08 -13.72 21.29
N ASN A 66 11.51 -14.64 20.43
CA ASN A 66 11.92 -16.02 20.81
C ASN A 66 13.34 -16.36 20.32
N ILE A 67 14.35 -15.58 20.70
CA ILE A 67 15.77 -16.02 20.77
C ILE A 67 16.44 -15.34 21.97
#